data_AF-A0A812N933-F1
#
_entry.id   AF-A0A812N933-F1
#
_cell.length_a   1.000
_cell.length_b   1.000
_cell.length_c   1.000
_cell.angle_alpha   90.00
_cell.angle_beta   90.00
_cell.angle_gamma   90.00
#
_symmetry.space_group_name_H-M   'P 1'
#
loop_
_entity.id
_entity.type
_entity.pdbx_description
1 polymer ?
#
loop_
_entity_poly.entity_id
_entity_poly.type
_entity_poly.pdbx_seq_one_letter_code
_entity_poly.pdbx_strand_id
1 'polypeptide(L)'
;VCKRCAEMQVANPLDKYSVSTLEFNKTLAQYEEDAAVQSAIAALMGAPPGGAAAVTEASSSLTPKKLLDIHKFMLSEYEKLAGADKASKDATVLSFAAQAYVAGKTEAQFKIASKDIEDAMLTHEGALTSDPEFAAVNKKLQQAIAKLLG
;
A
#
# COMPACT_ATOMS: atom_id res chain seq x y z
N VAL A 1 20.32 9.23 -3.20
CA VAL A 1 18.90 9.58 -2.97
C VAL A 1 18.23 9.67 -4.33
N CYS A 2 17.04 9.09 -4.53
CA CYS A 2 16.35 9.18 -5.82
C CYS A 2 16.03 10.65 -6.13
N LYS A 3 16.61 11.20 -7.20
CA LYS A 3 16.49 12.62 -7.57
C LYS A 3 15.01 13.02 -7.75
N ARG A 4 14.23 12.12 -8.35
CA ARG A 4 12.80 12.30 -8.60
C ARG A 4 11.97 12.35 -7.31
N CYS A 5 12.29 11.52 -6.31
CA CYS A 5 11.61 11.58 -5.01
C CYS A 5 11.93 12.87 -4.24
N ALA A 6 13.16 13.39 -4.36
CA ALA A 6 13.54 14.66 -3.73
C ALA A 6 12.86 15.88 -4.38
N GLU A 7 12.60 15.81 -5.69
CA GLU A 7 11.92 16.88 -6.45
C GLU A 7 10.39 16.91 -6.21
N MET A 8 9.78 15.79 -5.79
CA MET A 8 8.32 15.72 -5.59
C MET A 8 7.82 16.45 -4.34
N GLN A 9 8.71 16.89 -3.42
CA GLN A 9 8.37 17.59 -2.17
C GLN A 9 7.07 17.08 -1.52
N VAL A 10 6.99 15.77 -1.29
CA VAL A 10 5.80 15.15 -0.70
C VAL A 10 5.73 15.54 0.78
N ALA A 11 5.03 16.64 1.06
CA ALA A 11 4.71 17.04 2.42
C ALA A 11 3.60 16.14 2.96
N ASN A 12 3.72 15.72 4.22
CA ASN A 12 2.65 14.98 4.87
C ASN A 12 1.43 15.91 5.02
N PRO A 13 0.26 15.57 4.46
CA PRO A 13 -0.92 16.42 4.53
C PRO A 13 -1.37 16.69 5.98
N LEU A 14 -1.03 15.82 6.93
CA LEU A 14 -1.34 15.99 8.34
C LEU A 14 -0.51 17.11 8.99
N ASP A 15 0.67 17.44 8.46
CA ASP A 15 1.54 18.51 8.99
C ASP A 15 0.83 19.87 8.92
N LYS A 16 0.03 20.10 7.88
CA LYS A 16 -0.81 21.30 7.73
C LYS A 16 -1.77 21.50 8.90
N TYR A 17 -2.22 20.40 9.50
CA TYR A 17 -3.17 20.39 10.60
C TYR A 17 -2.50 20.19 11.96
N SER A 18 -1.16 20.06 11.99
CA SER A 18 -0.40 19.73 13.20
C SER A 18 -0.91 18.45 13.89
N VAL A 19 -1.43 17.51 13.11
CA VAL A 19 -1.95 16.23 13.61
C VAL A 19 -0.90 15.17 13.37
N SER A 20 -0.58 14.38 14.39
CA SER A 20 0.31 13.23 14.21
C SER A 20 -0.41 12.08 13.50
N THR A 21 0.32 11.25 12.75
CA THR A 21 -0.25 10.02 12.14
C THR A 21 -0.91 9.11 13.19
N LEU A 22 -0.35 9.07 14.40
CA LEU A 22 -0.91 8.30 15.51
C LEU A 22 -2.27 8.84 15.97
N GLU A 23 -2.38 10.15 16.17
CA GLU A 23 -3.64 10.79 16.53
C GLU A 23 -4.67 10.67 15.41
N PHE A 24 -4.24 10.84 14.16
CA PHE A 24 -5.10 10.65 13.02
C PHE A 24 -5.70 9.24 13.00
N ASN A 25 -4.87 8.20 13.11
CA ASN A 25 -5.35 6.81 13.13
C ASN A 25 -6.22 6.51 14.35
N LYS A 26 -5.90 7.06 15.52
CA LYS A 26 -6.72 6.90 16.74
C LYS A 26 -8.10 7.54 16.59
N THR A 27 -8.17 8.70 15.94
CA THR A 27 -9.43 9.37 15.65
C THR A 27 -10.20 8.60 14.57
N LEU A 28 -9.52 8.16 13.51
CA LEU A 28 -10.14 7.37 12.44
C LEU A 28 -10.82 6.11 12.97
N ALA A 29 -10.15 5.38 13.86
CA ALA A 29 -10.67 4.17 14.51
C ALA A 29 -11.98 4.42 15.30
N GLN A 30 -12.24 5.64 15.77
CA GLN A 30 -13.49 5.98 16.49
C GLN A 30 -14.67 6.18 15.54
N TYR A 31 -14.41 6.38 14.25
CA TYR A 31 -15.42 6.68 13.23
C TYR A 31 -15.38 5.69 12.06
N GLU A 32 -14.79 4.50 12.24
CA GLU A 32 -14.70 3.47 11.20
C GLU A 32 -16.07 3.01 10.67
N GLU A 33 -17.13 3.09 11.49
CA GLU A 33 -18.50 2.74 11.09
C GLU A 33 -19.28 3.92 10.48
N ASP A 34 -18.72 5.14 10.47
CA ASP A 34 -19.39 6.30 9.89
C ASP A 34 -19.32 6.25 8.36
N ALA A 35 -20.49 6.23 7.70
CA ALA A 35 -20.59 6.11 6.25
C ALA A 35 -19.92 7.26 5.48
N ALA A 36 -19.89 8.48 6.03
CA ALA A 36 -19.20 9.61 5.41
C ALA A 36 -17.68 9.46 5.55
N VAL A 37 -17.20 8.94 6.68
CA VAL A 37 -15.77 8.62 6.87
C VAL A 37 -15.34 7.49 5.96
N GLN A 38 -16.12 6.40 5.86
CA GLN A 38 -15.85 5.31 4.91
C GLN A 38 -15.81 5.82 3.45
N SER A 39 -16.74 6.70 3.07
CA SER A 39 -16.75 7.29 1.73
C SER A 39 -15.52 8.18 1.47
N ALA A 40 -15.08 8.96 2.47
CA ALA A 40 -13.88 9.78 2.36
C ALA A 40 -12.61 8.94 2.27
N ILE A 41 -12.51 7.85 3.04
CA ILE A 41 -11.41 6.87 2.94
C ILE A 41 -11.38 6.24 1.55
N ALA A 42 -12.54 5.80 1.04
CA ALA A 42 -12.65 5.21 -0.29
C ALA A 42 -12.18 6.20 -1.38
N ALA A 43 -12.61 7.46 -1.30
CA ALA A 43 -12.17 8.51 -2.22
C ALA A 43 -10.67 8.78 -2.12
N LEU A 44 -10.10 8.78 -0.91
CA LEU A 44 -8.66 8.93 -0.68
C LEU A 44 -7.85 7.77 -1.29
N MET A 45 -8.40 6.55 -1.24
CA MET A 45 -7.82 5.35 -1.86
C MET A 45 -8.05 5.28 -3.38
N GLY A 46 -8.61 6.33 -4.00
CA GLY A 46 -8.78 6.42 -5.44
C GLY A 46 -10.08 5.77 -5.97
N ALA A 47 -11.02 5.42 -5.10
CA ALA A 47 -12.36 5.03 -5.54
C ALA A 47 -13.09 6.28 -6.11
N PRO A 48 -13.65 6.21 -7.33
CA PRO A 48 -14.38 7.35 -7.89
C PRO A 48 -15.65 7.65 -7.05
N PRO A 49 -16.10 8.93 -7.02
CA PRO A 49 -17.35 9.29 -6.37
C PRO A 49 -18.50 8.49 -7.01
N GLY A 50 -19.19 7.66 -6.22
CA GLY A 50 -20.28 6.81 -6.70
C GLY A 50 -20.02 5.31 -6.72
N GLY A 51 -18.86 4.85 -6.25
CA GLY A 51 -18.66 3.44 -5.88
C GLY A 51 -18.52 2.50 -7.08
N ALA A 52 -17.31 2.46 -7.63
CA ALA A 52 -16.62 1.27 -8.15
C ALA A 52 -15.37 1.80 -8.87
N ALA A 53 -14.17 1.36 -8.43
CA ALA A 53 -12.98 1.56 -9.26
C ALA A 53 -13.26 0.99 -10.66
N ALA A 54 -12.82 1.70 -11.71
CA ALA A 54 -13.00 1.22 -13.07
C ALA A 54 -12.29 -0.12 -13.24
N VAL A 55 -13.06 -1.21 -13.14
CA VAL A 55 -12.52 -2.57 -13.19
C VAL A 55 -11.98 -2.78 -14.61
N THR A 56 -10.67 -2.95 -14.73
CA THR A 56 -10.03 -3.28 -16.00
C THR A 56 -10.17 -4.79 -16.23
N GLU A 57 -10.05 -5.26 -17.47
CA GLU A 57 -9.99 -6.72 -17.73
C GLU A 57 -8.82 -7.37 -16.98
N ALA A 58 -7.71 -6.64 -16.81
CA ALA A 58 -6.55 -7.09 -16.05
C ALA A 58 -6.89 -7.28 -14.56
N SER A 59 -7.55 -6.31 -13.92
CA SER A 59 -7.95 -6.42 -12.51
C SER A 59 -9.05 -7.47 -12.30
N SER A 60 -9.98 -7.63 -13.25
CA SER A 60 -11.04 -8.65 -13.21
C SER A 60 -10.50 -10.09 -13.27
N SER A 61 -9.33 -10.28 -13.89
CA SER A 61 -8.71 -11.60 -14.07
C SER A 61 -7.89 -12.08 -12.86
N LEU A 62 -7.67 -11.19 -11.88
CA LEU A 62 -6.86 -11.45 -10.70
C LEU A 62 -7.66 -12.18 -9.62
N THR A 63 -7.41 -13.48 -9.47
CA THR A 63 -8.01 -14.27 -8.39
C THR A 63 -7.35 -13.99 -7.03
N PRO A 64 -8.04 -14.23 -5.90
CA PRO A 64 -7.44 -14.11 -4.56
C PRO A 64 -6.13 -14.89 -4.40
N LYS A 65 -6.04 -16.09 -4.98
CA LYS A 65 -4.81 -16.89 -4.98
C LYS A 65 -3.65 -16.20 -5.70
N LYS A 66 -3.94 -15.53 -6.82
CA LYS A 66 -2.91 -14.79 -7.56
C LYS A 66 -2.49 -13.52 -6.85
N LEU A 67 -3.42 -12.85 -6.16
CA LEU A 67 -3.13 -11.72 -5.28
C LEU A 67 -2.22 -12.12 -4.10
N LEU A 68 -2.45 -13.31 -3.54
CA LEU A 68 -1.58 -13.89 -2.52
C LEU A 68 -0.16 -14.16 -3.05
N ASP A 69 -0.03 -14.75 -4.24
CA ASP A 69 1.28 -15.00 -4.87
C ASP A 69 2.03 -13.67 -5.14
N ILE A 70 1.31 -12.64 -5.58
CA ILE A 70 1.84 -11.28 -5.73
C ILE A 70 2.33 -10.74 -4.38
N HIS A 71 1.56 -10.88 -3.30
CA HIS A 71 1.97 -10.45 -1.96
C HIS A 71 3.18 -11.20 -1.42
N LYS A 72 3.28 -12.50 -1.68
CA LYS A 72 4.46 -13.31 -1.33
C LYS A 72 5.70 -12.82 -2.07
N PHE A 73 5.56 -12.49 -3.36
CA PHE A 73 6.66 -11.92 -4.14
C PHE A 73 7.09 -10.55 -3.58
N MET A 74 6.13 -9.65 -3.34
CA MET A 74 6.40 -8.34 -2.74
C MET A 74 7.13 -8.46 -1.40
N LEU A 75 6.67 -9.36 -0.52
CA LEU A 75 7.31 -9.65 0.76
C LEU A 75 8.78 -10.07 0.56
N SER A 76 9.04 -10.98 -0.37
CA SER A 76 10.40 -11.43 -0.66
C SER A 76 11.32 -10.31 -1.17
N GLU A 77 10.78 -9.33 -1.90
CA GLU A 77 11.54 -8.16 -2.34
C GLU A 77 11.80 -7.19 -1.17
N TYR A 78 10.82 -6.95 -0.30
CA TYR A 78 11.02 -6.14 0.90
C TYR A 78 12.02 -6.77 1.88
N GLU A 79 12.00 -8.09 2.05
CA GLU A 79 12.97 -8.81 2.88
C GLU A 79 14.41 -8.66 2.35
N LYS A 80 14.61 -8.60 1.03
CA LYS A 80 15.92 -8.30 0.42
C LYS A 80 16.38 -6.88 0.72
N LEU A 81 15.46 -5.94 0.90
CA LEU A 81 15.77 -4.56 1.25
C LEU A 81 16.09 -4.37 2.75
N ALA A 82 15.72 -5.33 3.61
CA ALA A 82 15.90 -5.25 5.06
C ALA A 82 17.37 -5.23 5.54
N GLY A 83 18.34 -5.45 4.63
CA GLY A 83 19.77 -5.32 4.88
C GLY A 83 20.41 -4.08 4.24
N ALA A 84 19.64 -3.19 3.62
CA ALA A 84 20.17 -1.99 2.98
C ALA A 84 20.67 -0.99 4.03
N ASP A 85 21.86 -0.45 3.78
CA ASP A 85 22.51 0.50 4.68
C ASP A 85 21.64 1.74 4.89
N LYS A 86 21.17 1.93 6.14
CA LYS A 86 20.24 2.98 6.55
C LYS A 86 20.90 4.35 6.69
N ALA A 87 22.17 4.47 6.27
CA ALA A 87 22.98 5.67 6.41
C ALA A 87 22.23 6.95 5.98
N SER A 88 21.84 7.75 6.99
CA SER A 88 21.41 9.15 6.90
C SER A 88 20.35 9.47 5.82
N LYS A 89 19.34 8.61 5.65
CA LYS A 89 18.23 8.89 4.71
C LYS A 89 16.93 9.12 5.48
N ASP A 90 16.21 10.16 5.09
CA ASP A 90 14.84 10.43 5.51
C ASP A 90 13.99 9.16 5.33
N ALA A 91 13.33 8.72 6.40
CA ALA A 91 12.51 7.51 6.42
C ALA A 91 11.40 7.58 5.36
N THR A 92 10.86 8.76 5.10
CA THR A 92 9.84 9.00 4.06
C THR A 92 10.41 8.69 2.68
N VAL A 93 11.60 9.19 2.37
CA VAL A 93 12.25 8.97 1.08
C VAL A 93 12.67 7.51 0.91
N LEU A 94 13.09 6.86 1.99
CA LEU A 94 13.39 5.43 2.01
C LEU A 94 12.13 4.59 1.71
N SER A 95 11.00 4.96 2.33
CA SER A 95 9.69 4.33 2.11
C SER A 95 9.27 4.40 0.64
N PHE A 96 9.26 5.61 0.07
CA PHE A 96 8.85 5.82 -1.32
C PHE A 96 9.77 5.09 -2.30
N ALA A 97 11.08 5.10 -2.06
CA ALA A 97 12.04 4.40 -2.91
C ALA A 97 11.85 2.87 -2.85
N ALA A 98 11.60 2.32 -1.65
CA ALA A 98 11.33 0.90 -1.49
C ALA A 98 10.00 0.49 -2.15
N GLN A 99 8.94 1.26 -1.94
CA GLN A 99 7.64 1.05 -2.58
C GLN A 99 7.76 1.09 -4.11
N ALA A 100 8.40 2.11 -4.67
CA ALA A 100 8.60 2.22 -6.12
C ALA A 100 9.46 1.08 -6.69
N TYR A 101 10.48 0.64 -5.97
CA TYR A 101 11.32 -0.49 -6.37
C TYR A 101 10.52 -1.80 -6.41
N VAL A 102 9.78 -2.10 -5.33
CA VAL A 102 8.99 -3.33 -5.22
C VAL A 102 7.84 -3.33 -6.22
N ALA A 103 7.16 -2.19 -6.41
CA ALA A 103 6.12 -2.01 -7.42
C ALA A 103 6.67 -2.31 -8.82
N GLY A 104 7.77 -1.67 -9.24
CA GLY A 104 8.36 -1.91 -10.55
C GLY A 104 8.82 -3.35 -10.77
N LYS A 105 9.34 -4.02 -9.72
CA LYS A 105 9.68 -5.46 -9.78
C LYS A 105 8.45 -6.33 -9.95
N THR A 106 7.37 -6.01 -9.24
CA THR A 106 6.11 -6.76 -9.28
C THR A 106 5.45 -6.62 -10.65
N GLU A 107 5.38 -5.40 -11.18
CA GLU A 107 4.88 -5.16 -12.54
C GLU A 107 5.69 -5.92 -13.59
N ALA A 108 7.02 -5.90 -13.47
CA ALA A 108 7.91 -6.61 -14.39
C ALA A 108 7.73 -8.14 -14.34
N GLN A 109 7.51 -8.69 -13.15
CA GLN A 109 7.37 -10.14 -12.91
C GLN A 109 6.01 -10.66 -13.35
N PHE A 110 4.93 -9.95 -13.00
CA PHE A 110 3.57 -10.42 -13.24
C PHE A 110 2.94 -9.86 -14.53
N LYS A 111 3.57 -8.85 -15.15
CA LYS A 111 3.05 -8.13 -16.34
C LYS A 111 1.68 -7.50 -16.11
N ILE A 112 1.47 -6.98 -14.91
CA ILE A 112 0.23 -6.35 -14.46
C ILE A 112 0.62 -5.01 -13.84
N ALA A 113 -0.12 -3.94 -14.13
CA ALA A 113 0.13 -2.63 -13.54
C ALA A 113 -0.22 -2.62 -12.04
N SER A 114 0.51 -1.84 -11.24
CA SER A 114 0.26 -1.75 -9.79
C SER A 114 -1.17 -1.31 -9.49
N LYS A 115 -1.73 -0.41 -10.33
CA LYS A 115 -3.12 0.03 -10.23
C LYS A 115 -4.13 -1.11 -10.40
N ASP A 116 -3.90 -2.04 -11.34
CA ASP A 116 -4.82 -3.17 -11.54
C ASP A 116 -4.78 -4.15 -10.35
N ILE A 117 -3.62 -4.26 -9.69
CA ILE A 117 -3.46 -5.06 -8.47
C ILE A 117 -4.25 -4.42 -7.32
N GLU A 118 -4.12 -3.09 -7.13
CA GLU A 118 -4.87 -2.34 -6.11
C GLU A 118 -6.39 -2.44 -6.33
N ASP A 119 -6.85 -2.25 -7.57
CA ASP A 119 -8.26 -2.36 -7.91
C ASP A 119 -8.80 -3.79 -7.68
N ALA A 120 -8.00 -4.82 -7.97
CA ALA A 120 -8.36 -6.22 -7.72
C ALA A 120 -8.39 -6.56 -6.22
N MET A 121 -7.48 -5.97 -5.42
CA MET A 121 -7.51 -6.12 -3.96
C MET A 121 -8.78 -5.54 -3.36
N LEU A 122 -9.21 -4.36 -3.80
CA LEU A 122 -10.46 -3.74 -3.37
C LEU A 122 -11.67 -4.62 -3.77
N THR A 123 -11.66 -5.16 -4.99
CA THR A 123 -12.73 -6.03 -5.48
C THR A 123 -12.83 -7.35 -4.69
N HIS A 124 -11.70 -7.86 -4.20
CA HIS A 124 -11.60 -9.12 -3.46
C HIS A 124 -11.44 -8.94 -1.94
N GLU A 125 -11.60 -7.73 -1.41
CA GLU A 125 -11.31 -7.39 -0.01
C GLU A 125 -11.96 -8.37 0.98
N GLY A 126 -13.25 -8.67 0.80
CA GLY A 126 -13.97 -9.60 1.68
C GLY A 126 -13.42 -11.04 1.67
N ALA A 127 -12.99 -11.52 0.51
CA ALA A 127 -12.38 -12.84 0.37
C ALA A 127 -10.96 -12.89 0.95
N LEU A 128 -10.17 -11.83 0.72
CA LEU A 128 -8.80 -11.71 1.21
C LEU A 128 -8.73 -11.51 2.73
N THR A 129 -9.66 -10.75 3.30
CA THR A 129 -9.76 -10.53 4.75
C THR A 129 -10.08 -11.81 5.51
N SER A 130 -10.83 -12.72 4.87
CA SER A 130 -11.21 -14.01 5.44
C SER A 130 -10.14 -15.11 5.20
N ASP A 131 -9.10 -14.83 4.40
CA ASP A 131 -8.03 -15.77 4.09
C ASP A 131 -6.89 -15.64 5.13
N PRO A 132 -6.67 -16.66 5.99
CA PRO A 132 -5.66 -16.61 7.04
C PRO A 132 -4.22 -16.57 6.48
N GLU A 133 -3.99 -17.12 5.29
CA GLU A 133 -2.68 -17.07 4.64
C GLU A 133 -2.39 -15.67 4.11
N PHE A 134 -3.39 -15.04 3.49
CA PHE A 134 -3.29 -13.64 3.05
C PHE A 134 -3.04 -12.69 4.23
N ALA A 135 -3.79 -12.84 5.33
CA ALA A 135 -3.59 -12.07 6.55
C ALA A 135 -2.17 -12.24 7.12
N ALA A 136 -1.64 -13.46 7.12
CA ALA A 136 -0.29 -13.75 7.60
C ALA A 136 0.80 -13.10 6.72
N VAL A 137 0.66 -13.17 5.39
CA VAL A 137 1.59 -12.54 4.45
C VAL A 137 1.52 -11.02 4.55
N ASN A 138 0.31 -10.44 4.59
CA ASN A 138 0.12 -9.00 4.71
C ASN A 138 0.73 -8.45 6.01
N LYS A 139 0.55 -9.17 7.14
CA LYS A 139 1.20 -8.81 8.41
C LYS A 139 2.73 -8.84 8.31
N LYS A 140 3.31 -9.86 7.67
CA LYS A 140 4.77 -9.93 7.46
C LYS A 140 5.26 -8.80 6.55
N LEU A 141 4.49 -8.44 5.53
CA LEU A 141 4.79 -7.33 4.63
C LEU A 141 4.85 -6.00 5.39
N GLN A 142 3.83 -5.71 6.21
CA GLN A 142 3.81 -4.54 7.08
C GLN A 142 5.00 -4.53 8.06
N GLN A 143 5.36 -5.68 8.64
CA GLN A 143 6.52 -5.79 9.50
C GLN A 143 7.84 -5.56 8.76
N ALA A 144 7.98 -6.04 7.53
CA ALA A 144 9.17 -5.82 6.71
C ALA A 144 9.32 -4.34 6.35
N ILE A 145 8.23 -3.67 5.99
CA ILE A 145 8.18 -2.23 5.73
C ILE A 145 8.54 -1.46 7.01
N ALA A 146 7.91 -1.77 8.16
CA ALA A 146 8.23 -1.12 9.43
C ALA A 146 9.72 -1.27 9.80
N LYS A 147 10.28 -2.48 9.66
CA LYS A 147 11.71 -2.73 9.88
C LYS A 147 12.61 -1.93 8.94
N LEU A 148 12.19 -1.71 7.70
CA LEU A 148 12.93 -0.89 6.75
C LEU A 148 13.00 0.57 7.24
N LEU A 149 11.88 1.10 7.72
CA LEU A 149 11.74 2.49 8.15
C LEU A 149 12.43 2.81 9.48
N GLY A 150 12.67 1.79 10.31
CA GLY A 150 13.34 1.95 11.61
C GLY A 150 12.33 1.93 12.75
#